data_AF-A0A4Q2UNX1-F1
#
_entry.id   AF-A0A4Q2UNX1-F1
#
_cell.length_a   1.000
_cell.length_b   1.000
_cell.length_c   1.000
_cell.angle_alpha   90.00
_cell.angle_beta   90.00
_cell.angle_gamma   90.00
#
_symmetry.space_group_name_H-M   'P 1'
#
loop_
_entity.id
_entity.type
_entity.pdbx_description
1 polymer ?
#
loop_
_entity_poly.entity_id
_entity_poly.type
_entity_poly.pdbx_seq_one_letter_code
_entity_poly.pdbx_strand_id
1 'polypeptide(L)'
;MKSRVIFASLILGLGLTISQADAATTTNTDDSPAANKPASAMLVNGSQTQFAAYVGQNFAKFAQTTNWVNFMSTISLYNQNPAAVLKLSPARRLEFNQAVAQLNNQLAKGKNTEASRWITQANHTARMINYLWDVERSNSEGSDIQ
;
A
#
# COMPACT_ATOMS: atom_id res chain seq x y z
N MET A 1 3.63 -49.39 -5.43
CA MET A 1 3.86 -48.55 -4.24
C MET A 1 3.39 -47.13 -4.54
N LYS A 2 2.31 -46.65 -3.91
CA LYS A 2 1.78 -45.29 -4.11
C LYS A 2 2.41 -44.37 -3.05
N SER A 3 3.41 -43.59 -3.46
CA SER A 3 4.04 -42.59 -2.59
C SER A 3 3.11 -41.41 -2.42
N ARG A 4 2.74 -41.07 -1.17
CA ARG A 4 1.99 -39.86 -0.84
C ARG A 4 2.99 -38.83 -0.34
N VAL A 5 3.17 -37.75 -1.10
CA VAL A 5 3.99 -36.60 -0.71
C VAL A 5 3.13 -35.73 0.22
N ILE A 6 3.58 -35.57 1.46
CA ILE A 6 2.97 -34.69 2.46
C ILE A 6 3.61 -33.31 2.27
N PHE A 7 2.82 -32.33 1.82
CA PHE A 7 3.22 -30.93 1.82
C PHE A 7 3.04 -30.38 3.23
N ALA A 8 4.14 -30.21 3.97
CA ALA A 8 4.14 -29.49 5.22
C ALA A 8 4.02 -27.98 4.92
N SER A 9 2.83 -27.42 5.11
CA SER A 9 2.61 -25.97 5.12
C SER A 9 3.12 -25.41 6.45
N LEU A 10 4.25 -24.71 6.39
CA LEU A 10 4.79 -23.93 7.49
C LEU A 10 3.89 -22.69 7.70
N ILE A 11 2.96 -22.77 8.63
CA ILE A 11 2.16 -21.61 9.07
C ILE A 11 3.06 -20.75 9.95
N LEU A 12 3.74 -19.77 9.34
CA LEU A 12 4.34 -18.64 10.06
C LEU A 12 3.22 -17.69 10.47
N GLY A 13 2.60 -18.00 11.61
CA GLY A 13 1.70 -17.09 12.31
C GLY A 13 2.49 -15.93 12.91
N LEU A 14 2.78 -14.90 12.11
CA LEU A 14 3.17 -13.59 12.62
C LEU A 14 1.93 -12.93 13.23
N GLY A 15 1.64 -13.28 14.48
CA GLY A 15 0.72 -12.52 15.32
C GLY A 15 1.32 -11.15 15.59
N LEU A 16 0.95 -10.15 14.80
CA LEU A 16 1.24 -8.76 15.08
C LEU A 16 0.35 -8.34 16.27
N THR A 17 0.92 -8.33 17.48
CA THR A 17 0.32 -7.64 18.62
C THR A 17 0.38 -6.14 18.34
N ILE A 18 -0.73 -5.58 17.88
CA ILE A 18 -0.91 -4.14 17.68
C ILE A 18 -1.19 -3.50 19.04
N SER A 19 -0.19 -2.85 19.63
CA SER A 19 -0.42 -1.88 20.69
C SER A 19 -1.28 -0.75 20.11
N GLN A 20 -2.48 -0.57 20.66
CA GLN A 20 -3.32 0.58 20.34
C GLN A 20 -2.60 1.84 20.82
N ALA A 21 -2.10 2.63 19.88
CA ALA A 21 -1.72 4.01 20.13
C ALA A 21 -2.87 4.88 19.62
N ASP A 22 -3.56 5.55 20.54
CA ASP A 22 -4.53 6.60 20.21
C ASP A 22 -3.79 7.74 19.52
N ALA A 23 -3.84 7.77 18.19
CA ALA A 23 -3.47 8.94 17.42
C ALA A 23 -4.66 9.89 17.41
N ALA A 24 -4.51 11.05 18.06
CA ALA A 24 -5.50 12.11 18.05
C ALA A 24 -5.82 12.53 16.60
N THR A 25 -7.03 12.27 16.16
CA THR A 25 -7.57 12.71 14.87
C THR A 25 -7.82 14.22 14.95
N THR A 26 -6.90 15.03 14.43
CA THR A 26 -7.18 16.44 14.17
C THR A 26 -8.11 16.53 12.96
N THR A 27 -9.43 16.59 13.21
CA THR A 27 -10.42 16.91 12.18
C THR A 27 -10.30 18.39 11.83
N ASN A 28 -9.45 18.71 10.85
CA ASN A 28 -9.50 20.00 10.17
C ASN A 28 -10.70 19.96 9.21
N THR A 29 -11.83 20.51 9.63
CA THR A 29 -13.00 20.71 8.76
C THR A 29 -12.78 21.99 7.96
N ASP A 30 -12.21 21.85 6.76
CA ASP A 30 -12.11 22.91 5.76
C ASP A 30 -13.46 23.01 5.01
N ASP A 31 -14.21 24.09 5.26
CA ASP A 31 -15.58 24.31 4.74
C ASP A 31 -15.60 24.93 3.32
N SER A 32 -14.52 24.73 2.56
CA SER A 32 -14.40 25.21 1.19
C SER A 32 -15.22 24.36 0.21
N PRO A 33 -15.74 24.90 -0.92
CA PRO A 33 -16.46 24.14 -1.96
C PRO A 33 -15.68 22.94 -2.57
N ALA A 34 -14.40 22.80 -2.23
CA ALA A 34 -13.56 21.64 -2.52
C ALA A 34 -13.84 20.41 -1.61
N ALA A 35 -14.62 20.57 -0.52
CA ALA A 35 -14.95 19.52 0.45
C ALA A 35 -15.72 18.32 -0.15
N ASN A 36 -16.31 18.48 -1.34
CA ASN A 36 -16.97 17.40 -2.08
C ASN A 36 -16.02 16.53 -2.92
N LYS A 37 -14.73 16.85 -2.99
CA LYS A 37 -13.72 15.91 -3.50
C LYS A 37 -13.23 15.10 -2.30
N PRO A 38 -13.18 13.76 -2.37
CA PRO A 38 -12.54 12.98 -1.32
C PRO A 38 -11.13 13.55 -1.18
N ALA A 39 -10.83 14.10 0.00
CA ALA A 39 -9.51 14.64 0.28
C ALA A 39 -8.49 13.61 -0.21
N SER A 40 -7.52 14.06 -1.02
CA SER A 40 -6.41 13.26 -1.54
C SER A 40 -5.48 12.81 -0.42
N ALA A 41 -6.05 12.31 0.69
CA ALA A 41 -5.33 11.78 1.81
C ALA A 41 -4.59 10.53 1.33
N MET A 42 -3.29 10.49 1.58
CA MET A 42 -2.51 9.30 1.35
C MET A 42 -2.92 8.21 2.35
N LEU A 43 -2.48 6.98 2.12
CA LEU A 43 -2.61 5.86 3.05
C LEU A 43 -1.66 6.02 4.25
N VAL A 44 -1.73 7.14 4.97
CA VAL A 44 -0.89 7.52 6.13
C VAL A 44 -1.75 7.69 7.39
N ASN A 45 -1.15 7.78 8.57
CA ASN A 45 -1.85 8.14 9.83
C ASN A 45 -3.09 7.27 10.13
N GLY A 46 -2.96 5.94 10.00
CA GLY A 46 -4.02 4.97 10.32
C GLY A 46 -5.02 4.69 9.19
N SER A 47 -5.07 5.50 8.12
CA SER A 47 -5.92 5.21 6.96
C SER A 47 -5.48 3.93 6.23
N GLN A 48 -4.19 3.57 6.31
CA GLN A 48 -3.68 2.27 5.86
C GLN A 48 -4.38 1.09 6.54
N THR A 49 -4.65 1.17 7.85
CA THR A 49 -5.31 0.10 8.61
C THR A 49 -6.78 -0.02 8.23
N GLN A 50 -7.46 1.12 8.08
CA GLN A 50 -8.84 1.17 7.61
C GLN A 50 -8.97 0.60 6.20
N PHE A 51 -8.02 0.93 5.32
CA PHE A 51 -7.95 0.37 3.98
C PHE A 51 -7.75 -1.15 4.00
N ALA A 52 -6.85 -1.65 4.86
CA ALA A 52 -6.63 -3.09 5.02
C ALA A 52 -7.90 -3.82 5.49
N ALA A 53 -8.63 -3.23 6.44
CA ALA A 53 -9.92 -3.77 6.89
C ALA A 53 -10.95 -3.80 5.75
N TYR A 54 -11.07 -2.72 4.98
CA TYR A 54 -11.96 -2.65 3.83
C TYR A 54 -11.65 -3.74 2.79
N VAL A 55 -10.38 -3.91 2.43
CA VAL A 55 -9.95 -4.93 1.47
C VAL A 55 -10.16 -6.34 2.02
N GLY A 56 -9.88 -6.57 3.31
CA GLY A 56 -10.13 -7.84 3.98
C GLY A 56 -11.61 -8.25 3.96
N GLN A 57 -12.51 -7.29 4.17
CA GLN A 57 -13.96 -7.54 4.19
C GLN A 57 -14.55 -7.71 2.78
N ASN A 58 -14.18 -6.85 1.84
CA ASN A 58 -14.83 -6.76 0.53
C ASN A 58 -14.10 -7.56 -0.57
N PHE A 59 -12.81 -7.86 -0.37
CA PHE A 59 -11.94 -8.50 -1.35
C PHE A 59 -11.06 -9.58 -0.68
N ALA A 60 -11.63 -10.36 0.23
CA ALA A 60 -10.91 -11.33 1.07
C ALA A 60 -9.94 -12.26 0.30
N LYS A 61 -10.34 -12.76 -0.88
CA LYS A 61 -9.46 -13.58 -1.74
C LYS A 61 -8.23 -12.81 -2.21
N PHE A 62 -8.39 -11.54 -2.57
CA PHE A 62 -7.28 -10.69 -2.97
C PHE A 62 -6.36 -10.36 -1.78
N ALA A 63 -6.93 -10.16 -0.58
CA ALA A 63 -6.19 -9.91 0.65
C ALA A 63 -5.24 -11.06 1.06
N GLN A 64 -5.38 -12.25 0.44
CA GLN A 64 -4.50 -13.41 0.66
C GLN A 64 -3.40 -13.55 -0.41
N THR A 65 -3.36 -12.65 -1.40
CA THR A 65 -2.41 -12.74 -2.52
C THR A 65 -1.07 -12.09 -2.22
N THR A 66 -0.01 -12.55 -2.88
CA THR A 66 1.31 -11.91 -2.84
C THR A 66 1.27 -10.45 -3.29
N ASN A 67 0.40 -10.11 -4.25
CA ASN A 67 0.21 -8.72 -4.67
C ASN A 67 -0.24 -7.82 -3.51
N TRP A 68 -1.21 -8.28 -2.73
CA TRP A 68 -1.65 -7.55 -1.53
C TRP A 68 -0.51 -7.39 -0.52
N VAL A 69 0.24 -8.46 -0.25
CA VAL A 69 1.39 -8.43 0.68
C VAL A 69 2.46 -7.45 0.20
N ASN A 70 2.81 -7.47 -1.09
CA ASN A 70 3.81 -6.57 -1.68
C ASN A 70 3.38 -5.10 -1.60
N PHE A 71 2.10 -4.83 -1.88
CA PHE A 71 1.52 -3.49 -1.73
C PHE A 71 1.62 -3.03 -0.27
N MET A 72 1.05 -3.79 0.67
CA MET A 72 0.97 -3.39 2.07
C MET A 72 2.34 -3.30 2.75
N SER A 73 3.28 -4.16 2.38
CA SER A 73 4.64 -4.10 2.93
C SER A 73 5.36 -2.82 2.53
N THR A 74 5.22 -2.41 1.27
CA THR A 74 5.84 -1.16 0.77
C THR A 74 5.19 0.07 1.38
N ILE A 75 3.86 0.10 1.49
CA ILE A 75 3.14 1.20 2.15
C ILE A 75 3.51 1.27 3.64
N SER A 76 3.62 0.13 4.32
CA SER A 76 4.04 0.10 5.74
C SER A 76 5.46 0.63 5.90
N LEU A 77 6.38 0.22 5.02
CA LEU A 77 7.75 0.71 5.03
C LEU A 77 7.81 2.23 4.83
N TYR A 78 7.05 2.74 3.87
CA TYR A 78 6.92 4.18 3.61
C TYR A 78 6.39 4.94 4.83
N ASN A 79 5.33 4.43 5.47
CA ASN A 79 4.72 5.08 6.62
C ASN A 79 5.59 5.05 7.87
N GLN A 80 6.41 4.01 8.05
CA GLN A 80 7.38 3.92 9.14
C GLN A 80 8.56 4.87 8.92
N ASN A 81 9.11 4.88 7.71
CA ASN A 81 10.22 5.72 7.33
C ASN A 81 10.19 5.94 5.81
N PRO A 82 9.76 7.12 5.32
CA PRO A 82 9.65 7.39 3.89
C PRO A 82 10.95 7.14 3.10
N ALA A 83 12.12 7.44 3.67
CA ALA A 83 13.40 7.24 3.00
C ALA A 83 13.78 5.75 2.87
N ALA A 84 13.21 4.86 3.68
CA ALA A 84 13.52 3.44 3.64
C ALA A 84 13.08 2.78 2.31
N VAL A 85 12.07 3.34 1.62
CA VAL A 85 11.65 2.83 0.31
C VAL A 85 12.73 3.02 -0.76
N LEU A 86 13.67 3.95 -0.60
CA LEU A 86 14.79 4.15 -1.54
C LEU A 86 15.72 2.93 -1.59
N LYS A 87 15.82 2.19 -0.48
CA LYS A 87 16.64 0.97 -0.36
C LYS A 87 16.03 -0.26 -1.04
N LEU A 88 14.81 -0.15 -1.56
CA LEU A 88 14.16 -1.26 -2.27
C LEU A 88 14.86 -1.51 -3.61
N SER A 89 15.14 -2.78 -3.90
CA SER A 89 15.74 -3.20 -5.17
C SER A 89 14.80 -2.94 -6.35
N PRO A 90 15.31 -2.81 -7.58
CA PRO A 90 14.47 -2.64 -8.78
C PRO A 90 13.38 -3.70 -8.92
N ALA A 91 13.68 -4.96 -8.58
CA ALA A 91 12.69 -6.04 -8.59
C ALA A 91 11.53 -5.79 -7.60
N ARG A 92 11.83 -5.34 -6.38
CA ARG A 92 10.79 -4.99 -5.39
C ARG A 92 9.97 -3.77 -5.81
N ARG A 93 10.59 -2.78 -6.44
CA ARG A 93 9.88 -1.61 -7.01
C ARG A 93 8.92 -2.04 -8.12
N LEU A 94 9.33 -2.98 -8.97
CA LEU A 94 8.47 -3.55 -10.01
C LEU A 94 7.30 -4.33 -9.42
N GLU A 95 7.56 -5.21 -8.45
CA GLU A 95 6.53 -5.97 -7.74
C GLU A 95 5.48 -5.05 -7.09
N PHE A 96 5.91 -3.94 -6.49
CA PHE A 96 5.01 -2.94 -5.94
C PHE A 96 4.11 -2.31 -7.02
N ASN A 97 4.69 -1.87 -8.15
CA ASN A 97 3.92 -1.28 -9.24
C ASN A 97 2.93 -2.27 -9.88
N GLN A 98 3.32 -3.53 -10.02
CA GLN A 98 2.41 -4.60 -10.43
C GLN A 98 1.28 -4.81 -9.42
N ALA A 99 1.60 -4.80 -8.13
CA ALA A 99 0.61 -4.91 -7.06
C ALA A 99 -0.39 -3.75 -7.06
N VAL A 100 0.05 -2.51 -7.31
CA VAL A 100 -0.82 -1.33 -7.47
C VAL A 100 -1.80 -1.54 -8.63
N ALA A 101 -1.33 -2.01 -9.79
CA ALA A 101 -2.20 -2.28 -10.94
C ALA A 101 -3.25 -3.35 -10.62
N GLN A 102 -2.84 -4.45 -9.97
CA GLN A 102 -3.76 -5.52 -9.57
C GLN A 102 -4.77 -5.07 -8.51
N LEU A 103 -4.34 -4.24 -7.56
CA LEU A 103 -5.21 -3.65 -6.56
C LEU A 103 -6.30 -2.78 -7.24
N ASN A 104 -5.91 -1.90 -8.16
CA ASN A 104 -6.85 -1.05 -8.89
C ASN A 104 -7.88 -1.88 -9.66
N ASN A 105 -7.43 -2.95 -10.33
CA ASN A 105 -8.32 -3.87 -11.04
C ASN A 105 -9.33 -4.55 -10.10
N GLN A 106 -8.95 -4.84 -8.86
CA GLN A 106 -9.88 -5.42 -7.89
C GLN A 106 -10.85 -4.38 -7.32
N LEU A 107 -10.34 -3.24 -6.86
CA LEU A 107 -11.17 -2.18 -6.29
C LEU A 107 -12.19 -1.65 -7.32
N ALA A 108 -11.83 -1.58 -8.60
CA ALA A 108 -12.74 -1.18 -9.67
C ALA A 108 -13.98 -2.10 -9.79
N LYS A 109 -13.91 -3.35 -9.31
CA LYS A 109 -15.07 -4.26 -9.27
C LYS A 109 -16.09 -3.90 -8.19
N GLY A 110 -15.67 -3.19 -7.14
CA GLY A 110 -16.55 -2.78 -6.05
C GLY A 110 -17.62 -1.76 -6.48
N LYS A 111 -17.37 -0.99 -7.54
CA LYS A 111 -18.30 -0.01 -8.15
C LYS A 111 -19.04 0.91 -7.17
N ASN A 112 -18.44 1.20 -6.02
CA ASN A 112 -19.02 2.05 -4.98
C ASN A 112 -18.09 3.22 -4.63
N THR A 113 -18.66 4.26 -4.04
CA THR A 113 -17.94 5.49 -3.69
C THR A 113 -16.75 5.23 -2.76
N GLU A 114 -16.87 4.24 -1.86
CA GLU A 114 -15.79 3.89 -0.95
C GLU A 114 -14.61 3.21 -1.68
N ALA A 115 -14.88 2.31 -2.63
CA ALA A 115 -13.85 1.72 -3.49
C ALA A 115 -13.12 2.80 -4.28
N SER A 116 -13.85 3.75 -4.86
CA SER A 116 -13.28 4.89 -5.60
C SER A 116 -12.41 5.79 -4.71
N ARG A 117 -12.84 6.03 -3.47
CA ARG A 117 -12.03 6.73 -2.46
C ARG A 117 -10.71 5.99 -2.25
N TRP A 118 -10.77 4.68 -1.98
CA TRP A 118 -9.57 3.88 -1.72
C TRP A 118 -8.62 3.79 -2.92
N ILE A 119 -9.14 3.66 -4.14
CA ILE A 119 -8.33 3.75 -5.37
C ILE A 119 -7.56 5.06 -5.41
N THR A 120 -8.23 6.17 -5.10
CA THR A 120 -7.61 7.51 -5.14
C THR A 120 -6.48 7.63 -4.13
N GLN A 121 -6.71 7.19 -2.88
CA GLN A 121 -5.71 7.25 -1.80
C GLN A 121 -4.52 6.31 -2.07
N ALA A 122 -4.79 5.08 -2.49
CA ALA A 122 -3.75 4.10 -2.83
C ALA A 122 -2.87 4.61 -3.98
N ASN A 123 -3.48 5.15 -5.05
CA ASN A 123 -2.75 5.70 -6.19
C ASN A 123 -2.00 6.98 -5.85
N HIS A 124 -2.52 7.82 -4.96
CA HIS A 124 -1.77 8.99 -4.51
C HIS A 124 -0.50 8.57 -3.75
N THR A 125 -0.63 7.60 -2.84
CA THR A 125 0.50 7.10 -2.06
C THR A 125 1.54 6.42 -2.95
N ALA A 126 1.10 5.58 -3.89
CA ALA A 126 1.99 4.94 -4.85
C ALA A 126 2.74 5.96 -5.72
N ARG A 127 2.08 7.03 -6.17
CA ARG A 127 2.74 8.12 -6.91
C ARG A 127 3.82 8.82 -6.09
N MET A 128 3.57 9.06 -4.80
CA MET A 128 4.58 9.68 -3.93
C MET A 128 5.80 8.77 -3.74
N ILE A 129 5.59 7.47 -3.56
CA ILE A 129 6.69 6.49 -3.46
C ILE A 129 7.48 6.42 -4.77
N ASN A 130 6.79 6.34 -5.92
CA ASN A 130 7.44 6.32 -7.22
C ASN A 130 8.23 7.60 -7.49
N TYR A 131 7.70 8.76 -7.08
CA TYR A 131 8.41 10.03 -7.19
C TYR A 131 9.74 10.02 -6.42
N LEU A 132 9.78 9.45 -5.21
CA LEU A 132 11.05 9.30 -4.47
C LEU A 132 12.07 8.45 -5.23
N TRP A 133 11.63 7.38 -5.89
CA TRP A 133 12.51 6.54 -6.72
C TRP A 133 13.00 7.23 -7.98
N ASP A 134 12.16 8.07 -8.58
CA ASP A 134 12.52 8.85 -9.77
C ASP A 134 13.57 9.91 -9.44
N VAL A 135 13.39 10.64 -8.33
CA VAL A 135 14.37 11.64 -7.85
C VAL A 135 15.71 10.99 -7.51
N GLU A 136 15.71 9.85 -6.81
CA GLU A 136 16.94 9.11 -6.48
C GLU A 136 17.71 8.71 -7.75
N ARG A 137 16.99 8.22 -8.76
CA ARG A 137 17.56 7.82 -10.04
C ARG A 137 18.19 9.00 -10.77
N SER A 138 17.50 10.13 -10.85
CA SER A 138 18.04 11.35 -11.47
C SER A 138 19.29 11.88 -10.75
N ASN A 139 19.36 11.77 -9.42
CA ASN A 139 20.54 12.17 -8.66
C ASN A 139 21.74 11.22 -8.87
N SER A 140 21.49 9.92 -9.01
CA SER A 140 22.55 8.95 -9.33
C SER A 140 23.13 9.16 -10.73
N GLU A 141 22.29 9.46 -11.73
CA GLU A 141 22.72 9.70 -13.12
C GLU A 141 23.47 11.03 -13.28
N GLY A 142 23.15 12.04 -12.48
CA GLY A 142 23.86 13.33 -12.47
C GLY A 142 25.23 13.31 -11.78
N SER A 143 25.48 12.31 -10.92
CA SER A 143 26.75 12.19 -10.17
C SER A 143 27.86 11.48 -10.96
N ASP A 144 27.51 10.76 -12.04
CA ASP A 144 28.48 10.05 -12.89
C ASP A 144 29.17 10.97 -13.94
N ILE A 145 28.84 12.26 -13.99
CA ILE A 145 29.39 13.23 -14.97
C ILE A 145 30.30 14.29 -14.30
N GLN A 146 30.90 14.01 -13.14
CA GLN A 146 31.79 14.97 -12.45
C GLN A 146 33.19 14.44 -12.16
#